data_AF-A0A496TGC4-F1
#
_entry.id   AF-A0A496TGC4-F1
#
_cell.length_a   1.000
_cell.length_b   1.000
_cell.length_c   1.000
_cell.angle_alpha   90.00
_cell.angle_beta   90.00
_cell.angle_gamma   90.00
#
_symmetry.space_group_name_H-M   'P 1'
#
loop_
_entity.id
_entity.type
_entity.pdbx_description
1 polymer ?
#
loop_
_entity_poly.entity_id
_entity_poly.type
_entity_poly.pdbx_seq_one_letter_code
_entity_poly.pdbx_strand_id
1 'polypeptide(L)' 'MADLQEKLQVLLDYWIEHNGEHEQEFRDWADKVGSLSANVTRQLQAAATLMVAVSGELMKAKQALSKSKKRH' A
#
# COMPACT_ATOMS: atom_id res chain seq x y z
N MET A 1 -12.60 3.11 -22.91
CA MET A 1 -11.25 3.49 -22.44
C MET A 1 -11.29 4.47 -21.27
N ALA A 2 -12.06 5.57 -21.34
CA ALA A 2 -12.22 6.52 -20.23
C ALA A 2 -12.76 5.86 -18.94
N ASP A 3 -13.80 5.03 -19.04
CA ASP A 3 -14.39 4.29 -17.92
C ASP A 3 -13.38 3.38 -17.18
N LEU A 4 -12.55 2.65 -17.94
CA LEU A 4 -11.52 1.79 -17.36
C LEU A 4 -10.44 2.60 -16.61
N GLN A 5 -10.06 3.76 -17.15
CA GLN A 5 -9.09 4.65 -16.51
C GLN A 5 -9.64 5.27 -15.23
N GLU A 6 -10.89 5.73 -15.24
CA GLU A 6 -11.56 6.30 -14.06
C GLU A 6 -11.74 5.23 -12.97
N LYS A 7 -12.18 4.03 -13.36
CA LYS A 7 -12.27 2.89 -12.44
C LYS A 7 -10.92 2.53 -11.83
N LEU A 8 -9.86 2.48 -12.65
CA LEU A 8 -8.51 2.19 -12.14
C LEU A 8 -8.02 3.27 -11.19
N GLN A 9 -8.33 4.55 -11.44
CA GLN A 9 -7.96 5.64 -10.54
C GLN A 9 -8.61 5.47 -9.14
N VAL A 10 -9.91 5.14 -9.09
CA VAL A 10 -10.61 4.88 -7.82
C VAL A 10 -10.01 3.68 -7.09
N LEU A 11 -9.69 2.60 -7.83
CA LEU A 11 -9.07 1.41 -7.24
C LEU A 11 -7.67 1.69 -6.67
N LEU A 12 -6.86 2.49 -7.38
CA LEU A 12 -5.53 2.88 -6.90
C LEU A 12 -5.62 3.69 -5.60
N ASP A 13 -6.60 4.60 -5.49
CA ASP A 13 -6.83 5.37 -4.27
C ASP A 13 -7.22 4.47 -3.11
N TYR A 14 -8.19 3.58 -3.34
CA TYR A 14 -8.65 2.62 -2.36
C TYR A 14 -7.51 1.69 -1.88
N TRP A 15 -6.71 1.13 -2.79
CA TRP A 15 -5.62 0.22 -2.41
C TRP A 15 -4.49 0.93 -1.64
N ILE A 16 -4.16 2.18 -2.00
CA ILE A 16 -3.13 2.95 -1.27
C ILE A 16 -3.58 3.18 0.18
N GLU A 17 -4.85 3.57 0.38
CA GLU A 17 -5.41 3.76 1.72
C GLU A 17 -5.42 2.46 2.52
N HIS A 18 -5.97 1.40 1.94
CA HIS A 18 -6.09 0.10 2.61
C HIS A 18 -4.72 -0.53 2.95
N ASN A 19 -3.72 -0.35 2.09
CA ASN A 19 -2.37 -0.78 2.39
C ASN A 19 -1.77 -0.04 3.61
N GLY A 20 -2.14 1.23 3.82
CA GLY A 20 -1.75 1.97 5.03
C GLY A 20 -2.37 1.37 6.29
N GLU A 21 -3.64 0.94 6.23
CA GLU A 21 -4.29 0.23 7.34
C GLU A 21 -3.58 -1.09 7.67
N HIS A 22 -3.25 -1.88 6.64
CA HIS A 22 -2.49 -3.12 6.81
C HIS A 22 -1.09 -2.89 7.38
N GLU A 23 -0.37 -1.88 6.89
CA GLU A 23 0.94 -1.50 7.43
C GLU A 23 0.84 -1.25 8.93
N GLN A 24 -0.11 -0.39 9.35
CA GLN A 24 -0.29 -0.02 10.75
C GLN A 24 -0.66 -1.25 11.59
N GLU A 25 -1.61 -2.06 11.13
CA GLU A 25 -2.05 -3.26 11.84
C GLU A 25 -0.89 -4.25 12.04
N PHE A 26 -0.03 -4.44 11.04
CA PHE A 26 1.13 -5.32 11.15
C PHE A 26 2.15 -4.80 12.17
N ARG A 27 2.38 -3.48 12.23
CA ARG A 27 3.25 -2.87 13.24
C ARG A 27 2.67 -3.02 14.64
N ASP A 28 1.38 -2.74 14.82
CA ASP A 28 0.70 -2.88 16.10
C ASP A 28 0.79 -4.31 16.64
N TRP A 29 0.66 -5.31 15.76
CA TRP A 29 0.83 -6.71 16.16
C TRP A 29 2.28 -7.08 16.42
N ALA A 30 3.24 -6.56 15.66
CA ALA A 30 4.65 -6.75 15.93
C ALA A 30 5.03 -6.25 17.34
N ASP A 31 4.46 -5.12 17.77
CA ASP A 31 4.69 -4.57 19.10
C ASP A 31 4.04 -5.44 20.19
N LYS A 32 2.82 -5.94 19.97
CA LYS A 32 2.11 -6.84 20.90
C LYS A 32 2.84 -8.17 21.11
N VAL A 33 3.43 -8.74 20.06
CA VAL A 33 4.08 -10.06 20.10
C VAL A 33 5.60 -9.99 20.31
N GLY A 34 6.14 -8.77 20.48
CA GLY A 34 7.57 -8.50 20.67
C GLY A 34 8.23 -9.36 21.75
N SER A 35 7.53 -9.55 22.87
CA SER A 35 8.00 -10.36 24.00
C SER A 35 7.81 -11.87 23.80
N LEU A 36 6.95 -12.29 22.87
CA LEU A 36 6.61 -13.69 22.63
C LEU A 36 7.53 -14.33 21.60
N SER A 37 7.85 -13.60 20.52
CA SER A 37 8.69 -14.12 19.43
C SER A 37 9.35 -13.01 18.63
N ALA A 38 10.68 -12.92 18.76
CA ALA A 38 11.48 -12.01 17.96
C ALA A 38 11.40 -12.31 16.44
N ASN A 39 11.23 -13.59 16.08
CA ASN A 39 11.13 -13.98 14.67
C ASN A 39 9.81 -13.53 14.05
N VAL A 40 8.68 -13.75 14.74
CA VAL A 40 7.36 -13.29 14.26
C VAL A 40 7.32 -11.76 14.20
N THR A 41 7.84 -11.09 15.23
CA THR A 41 7.98 -9.62 15.25
C THR A 41 8.75 -9.09 14.04
N ARG A 42 9.88 -9.71 13.71
CA ARG A 42 10.67 -9.36 12.51
C ARG A 42 9.88 -9.56 11.22
N GLN A 43 9.14 -10.67 11.10
CA GLN A 43 8.36 -10.96 9.90
C GLN A 43 7.20 -9.96 9.71
N LEU A 44 6.51 -9.57 10.78
CA LEU A 44 5.46 -8.57 10.74
C LEU A 44 6.00 -7.18 10.36
N GLN A 45 7.14 -6.77 10.94
CA GLN A 45 7.80 -5.50 10.55
C GLN A 45 8.27 -5.51 9.09
N ALA A 46 8.75 -6.66 8.60
CA ALA A 46 9.12 -6.83 7.19
C ALA A 46 7.88 -6.73 6.29
N ALA A 47 6.76 -7.35 6.67
CA ALA A 47 5.49 -7.25 5.93
C ALA A 47 4.97 -5.81 5.88
N ALA A 48 5.02 -5.07 6.98
CA ALA A 48 4.66 -3.65 7.03
C ALA A 48 5.53 -2.83 6.05
N THR A 49 6.85 -3.07 6.04
CA THR A 49 7.78 -2.38 5.13
C THR A 49 7.47 -2.68 3.66
N LEU A 50 7.13 -3.93 3.33
CA LEU A 50 6.70 -4.29 1.98
C LEU A 50 5.40 -3.61 1.59
N MET A 51 4.47 -3.43 2.53
CA MET A 51 3.20 -2.74 2.28
C MET A 51 3.38 -1.26 1.94
N VAL A 52 4.34 -0.59 2.59
CA VAL A 52 4.77 0.77 2.21
C VAL A 52 5.34 0.78 0.79
N ALA A 53 6.19 -0.20 0.44
CA ALA A 53 6.78 -0.29 -0.90
C ALA A 53 5.71 -0.49 -1.99
N VAL A 54 4.73 -1.37 -1.74
CA VAL A 54 3.57 -1.57 -2.64
C VAL A 54 2.82 -0.26 -2.83
N SER A 55 2.49 0.44 -1.74
CA SER A 55 1.81 1.75 -1.80
C SER A 55 2.59 2.79 -2.61
N GLY A 56 3.92 2.77 -2.50
CA GLY A 56 4.80 3.61 -3.32
C GLY A 56 4.69 3.33 -4.82
N GLU A 57 4.66 2.06 -5.24
CA GLU A 57 4.46 1.69 -6.65
C GLU A 57 3.05 2.03 -7.15
N LEU A 58 2.01 1.84 -6.33
CA LEU A 58 0.65 2.23 -6.68
C LEU A 58 0.52 3.75 -6.85
N MET A 59 1.20 4.54 -6.01
CA MET A 59 1.23 6.00 -6.15
C MET A 59 1.92 6.43 -7.45
N LYS A 60 3.03 5.78 -7.84
CA LYS A 60 3.67 6.02 -9.15
C LYS A 60 2.73 5.68 -10.29
N ALA A 61 2.02 4.55 -10.22
CA ALA A 61 1.02 4.15 -11.22
C ALA A 61 -0.10 5.20 -11.36
N LYS A 62 -0.64 5.68 -10.24
CA LYS A 62 -1.66 6.75 -10.21
C LYS A 62 -1.16 8.04 -10.86
N GLN A 63 0.07 8.45 -10.56
CA GLN A 63 0.69 9.63 -11.16
C GLN A 63 0.89 9.48 -12.67
N ALA A 64 1.34 8.31 -13.13
CA ALA A 64 1.50 8.02 -14.55
C ALA A 64 0.15 8.04 -15.29
N LEU A 65 -0.90 7.46 -14.69
CA LEU A 65 -2.27 7.45 -15.20
C LEU A 65 -2.87 8.87 -15.30
N SER A 66 -2.49 9.77 -14.39
CA SER A 66 -2.94 11.18 -14.42
C SER A 66 -2.20 12.01 -15.47
N LYS A 67 -0.91 11.71 -15.70
CA LYS A 67 -0.08 12.40 -16.72
C LYS A 67 -0.53 12.07 -18.14
N SER A 68 -1.02 10.85 -18.40
CA SER A 68 -1.57 10.50 -19.72
C SER A 68 -2.85 11.27 -20.04
N LYS A 69 -3.69 11.58 -19.04
CA LYS A 69 -4.92 12.38 -19.20
C LYS A 69 -4.66 13.85 -19.59
N LYS A 70 -3.50 14.42 -19.25
CA LYS A 70 -3.13 15.82 -19.59
C LYS A 70 -2.46 16.00 -20.95
N ARG A 71 -2.06 14.91 -21.62
CA ARG A 71 -1.32 14.92 -22.89
C ARG A 71 -2.21 14.65 -24.11
N HIS A 72 -3.51 14.42 -23.88
CA HIS A 72 -4.56 14.25 -24.88
C HIS A 72 -5.58 15.37 -24.73
#